data_AF-A0A357JI53-F1
#
_entry.id   AF-A0A357JI53-F1
#
_cell.length_a   1.000
_cell.length_b   1.000
_cell.length_c   1.000
_cell.angle_alpha   90.00
_cell.angle_beta   90.00
_cell.angle_gamma   90.00
#
_symmetry.space_group_name_H-M   'P 1'
#
loop_
_entity.id
_entity.type
_entity.pdbx_description
1 polymer ?
#
loop_
_entity_poly.entity_id
_entity_poly.type
_entity_poly.pdbx_seq_one_letter_code
_entity_poly.pdbx_strand_id
1 'polypeptide(L)'
;DTASKIQQKIMQAERERKDLSGIRKLARDRAKKANLHNKKLRDCRVHMGDMKKENRLDTTLFITEGDSASGSITKSRNVNTQAVFSLKGKPLNSYGLSKKIVYENEEFNLLQAALNIEDGIENLRYNNIVIATDADVDGMHIRLLLITFFLQFFPEVIKEGHLYILDTPLFRVRDKKDTHYCYSEQERKDAINSLRGKPEITRFKGLGEISPNEFVHFIGKDMRLDPVMLDKDKPIQEMLEFYMGKNTPDRQKFIIDNLKVELDLVEDI
;
A
#
# COMPACT_ATOMS: atom_id res chain seq x y z
N ASP A 1 -36.24 12.20 -24.10
CA ASP A 1 -35.49 12.28 -22.82
C ASP A 1 -34.56 11.12 -22.53
N THR A 2 -35.04 9.91 -22.24
CA THR A 2 -34.17 8.80 -21.82
C THR A 2 -33.13 8.40 -22.87
N ALA A 3 -33.53 8.33 -24.15
CA ALA A 3 -32.62 8.03 -25.25
C ALA A 3 -31.51 9.09 -25.42
N SER A 4 -31.85 10.37 -25.28
CA SER A 4 -30.89 11.48 -25.38
C SER A 4 -29.87 11.48 -24.23
N LYS A 5 -30.31 11.13 -23.01
CA LYS A 5 -29.42 10.97 -21.84
C LYS A 5 -28.47 9.79 -22.02
N ILE A 6 -28.96 8.66 -22.55
CA ILE A 6 -28.13 7.49 -22.86
C ILE A 6 -27.12 7.82 -23.95
N GLN A 7 -27.54 8.51 -25.02
CA GLN A 7 -26.67 8.93 -26.11
C GLN A 7 -25.56 9.87 -25.63
N GLN A 8 -25.89 10.86 -24.79
CA GLN A 8 -24.88 11.74 -24.17
C GLN A 8 -23.87 10.93 -23.35
N LYS A 9 -24.34 9.95 -22.56
CA LYS A 9 -23.47 9.10 -21.75
C LYS A 9 -22.55 8.22 -22.62
N ILE A 10 -23.06 7.68 -23.72
CA ILE A 10 -22.27 6.90 -24.69
C ILE A 10 -21.23 7.77 -25.38
N MET A 11 -21.61 8.95 -25.87
CA MET A 11 -20.69 9.88 -26.55
C MET A 11 -19.62 10.42 -25.59
N GLN A 12 -19.97 10.66 -24.33
CA GLN A 12 -19.02 11.04 -23.29
C GLN A 12 -18.03 9.91 -23.01
N ALA A 13 -18.51 8.67 -22.84
CA ALA A 13 -17.66 7.50 -22.67
C ALA A 13 -16.76 7.23 -23.90
N GLU A 14 -17.26 7.49 -25.11
CA GLU A 14 -16.48 7.39 -26.35
C GLU A 14 -15.39 8.45 -26.44
N ARG A 15 -15.71 9.72 -26.12
CA ARG A 15 -14.72 10.81 -26.05
C ARG A 15 -13.66 10.50 -25.01
N GLU A 16 -14.06 10.09 -23.81
CA GLU A 16 -13.14 9.67 -22.77
C GLU A 16 -12.24 8.52 -23.26
N ARG A 17 -12.77 7.52 -23.96
CA ARG A 17 -11.96 6.45 -24.58
C ARG A 17 -11.00 6.97 -25.65
N LYS A 18 -11.42 7.89 -26.52
CA LYS A 18 -10.58 8.45 -27.59
C LYS A 18 -9.46 9.32 -27.02
N ASP A 19 -9.77 10.19 -26.08
CA ASP A 19 -8.80 11.02 -25.36
C ASP A 19 -7.84 10.13 -24.57
N LEU A 20 -8.36 9.09 -23.90
CA LEU A 20 -7.55 8.06 -23.26
C LEU A 20 -6.68 7.29 -24.26
N SER A 21 -7.10 7.05 -25.50
CA SER A 21 -6.28 6.29 -26.47
C SER A 21 -5.02 7.06 -26.90
N GLY A 22 -5.13 8.38 -27.12
CA GLY A 22 -3.99 9.25 -27.40
C GLY A 22 -3.07 9.41 -26.20
N ILE A 23 -3.65 9.59 -25.01
CA ILE A 23 -2.92 9.66 -23.74
C ILE A 23 -2.26 8.31 -23.42
N ARG A 24 -2.93 7.18 -23.67
CA ARG A 24 -2.40 5.82 -23.50
C ARG A 24 -1.23 5.58 -24.43
N LYS A 25 -1.27 6.06 -25.68
CA LYS A 25 -0.12 5.94 -26.59
C LYS A 25 1.08 6.70 -26.05
N LEU A 26 0.89 7.96 -25.62
CA LEU A 26 1.93 8.78 -25.00
C LEU A 26 2.41 8.21 -23.66
N ALA A 27 1.50 7.68 -22.84
CA ALA A 27 1.79 7.04 -21.57
C ALA A 27 2.53 5.73 -21.78
N ARG A 28 2.15 4.91 -22.75
CA ARG A 28 2.82 3.66 -23.14
C ARG A 28 4.21 3.93 -23.74
N ASP A 29 4.38 5.02 -24.49
CA ASP A 29 5.69 5.43 -24.98
C ASP A 29 6.58 5.98 -23.84
N ARG A 30 6.01 6.71 -22.88
CA ARG A 30 6.70 7.10 -21.63
C ARG A 30 7.01 5.91 -20.75
N ALA A 31 6.08 4.97 -20.59
CA ALA A 31 6.21 3.76 -19.79
C ALA A 31 7.22 2.81 -20.42
N LYS A 32 7.29 2.69 -21.76
CA LYS A 32 8.39 1.97 -22.46
C LYS A 32 9.75 2.61 -22.20
N LYS A 33 9.84 3.95 -22.18
CA LYS A 33 11.08 4.65 -21.81
C LYS A 33 11.41 4.50 -20.32
N ALA A 34 10.40 4.53 -19.46
CA ALA A 34 10.54 4.36 -18.02
C ALA A 34 10.85 2.90 -17.63
N ASN A 35 10.35 1.92 -18.39
CA ASN A 35 10.59 0.48 -18.17
C ASN A 35 12.06 0.11 -18.30
N LEU A 36 12.82 0.81 -19.15
CA LEU A 36 14.26 0.56 -19.26
C LEU A 36 15.02 0.95 -17.98
N HIS A 37 14.51 1.92 -17.19
CA HIS A 37 15.18 2.40 -15.96
C HIS A 37 14.19 2.95 -14.91
N ASN A 38 13.27 2.13 -14.42
CA ASN A 38 12.46 2.50 -13.26
C ASN A 38 13.34 2.43 -12.00
N LYS A 39 14.04 3.53 -11.68
CA LYS A 39 14.99 3.60 -10.55
C LYS A 39 14.34 3.35 -9.18
N LYS A 40 13.01 3.50 -9.08
CA LYS A 40 12.24 3.25 -7.86
C LYS A 40 11.88 1.78 -7.67
N LEU A 41 11.87 1.00 -8.75
CA LEU A 41 11.59 -0.42 -8.71
C LEU A 41 12.89 -1.22 -8.58
N ARG A 42 13.04 -1.89 -7.44
CA ARG A 42 13.98 -2.98 -7.27
C ARG A 42 13.21 -4.27 -7.52
N ASP A 43 13.36 -4.80 -8.71
CA ASP A 43 12.54 -5.91 -9.19
C ASP A 43 12.94 -7.27 -8.57
N CYS A 44 12.10 -8.28 -8.73
CA CYS A 44 12.39 -9.69 -8.48
C CYS A 44 12.54 -10.47 -9.78
N ARG A 45 12.98 -11.74 -9.68
CA ARG A 45 13.31 -12.57 -10.84
C ARG A 45 12.13 -13.32 -11.44
N VAL A 46 11.16 -13.67 -10.61
CA VAL A 46 9.93 -14.37 -11.01
C VAL A 46 8.77 -13.39 -10.89
N HIS A 47 7.90 -13.42 -11.88
CA HIS A 47 6.67 -12.62 -11.90
C HIS A 47 5.45 -13.53 -11.96
N MET A 48 4.30 -12.99 -11.57
CA MET A 48 3.04 -13.71 -11.61
C MET A 48 2.77 -14.30 -12.98
N GLY A 49 3.10 -13.62 -14.08
CA GLY A 49 2.92 -14.10 -15.46
C GLY A 49 3.76 -15.33 -15.86
N ASP A 50 4.77 -15.73 -15.08
CA ASP A 50 5.67 -16.83 -15.41
C ASP A 50 5.01 -18.20 -15.17
N MET A 51 4.17 -18.65 -16.11
CA MET A 51 3.37 -19.90 -15.99
C MET A 51 4.20 -21.17 -15.71
N LYS A 52 5.51 -21.15 -15.99
CA LYS A 52 6.42 -22.29 -15.77
C LYS A 52 7.04 -22.33 -14.37
N LYS A 53 6.81 -21.31 -13.54
CA LYS A 53 7.40 -21.18 -12.20
C LYS A 53 6.34 -21.45 -11.15
N GLU A 54 6.60 -22.40 -10.26
CA GLU A 54 5.67 -22.77 -9.19
C GLU A 54 5.46 -21.63 -8.18
N ASN A 55 6.53 -20.89 -7.87
CA ASN A 55 6.53 -19.78 -6.93
C ASN A 55 5.99 -18.46 -7.51
N ARG A 56 5.35 -18.47 -8.69
CA ARG A 56 4.79 -17.26 -9.31
C ARG A 56 3.68 -16.62 -8.48
N LEU A 57 2.93 -17.42 -7.72
CA LEU A 57 1.83 -16.96 -6.86
C LEU A 57 2.35 -16.36 -5.54
N ASP A 58 3.59 -16.62 -5.18
CA ASP A 58 4.24 -16.03 -4.00
C ASP A 58 4.83 -14.64 -4.31
N THR A 59 4.71 -14.18 -5.56
CA THR A 59 5.32 -12.93 -6.01
C THR A 59 4.67 -11.74 -5.32
N THR A 60 5.49 -10.88 -4.73
CA THR A 60 5.04 -9.78 -3.88
C THR A 60 5.76 -8.50 -4.24
N LEU A 61 5.02 -7.41 -4.48
CA LEU A 61 5.58 -6.07 -4.57
C LEU A 61 5.32 -5.32 -3.26
N PHE A 62 6.39 -4.95 -2.55
CA PHE A 62 6.31 -4.03 -1.42
C PHE A 62 6.37 -2.58 -1.90
N ILE A 63 5.35 -1.78 -1.60
CA ILE A 63 5.32 -0.33 -1.83
C ILE A 63 5.70 0.35 -0.52
N THR A 64 6.81 1.07 -0.50
CA THR A 64 7.34 1.72 0.71
C THR A 64 7.26 3.24 0.62
N GLU A 65 7.10 3.92 1.75
CA GLU A 65 7.05 5.39 1.84
C GLU A 65 8.31 6.11 1.32
N GLY A 66 9.50 5.50 1.50
CA GLY A 66 10.75 6.13 1.09
C GLY A 66 11.94 5.16 1.02
N ASP A 67 13.10 5.72 0.68
CA ASP A 67 14.32 4.94 0.42
C ASP A 67 14.89 4.27 1.68
N SER A 68 14.58 4.80 2.87
CA SER A 68 14.98 4.20 4.15
C SER A 68 14.35 2.81 4.33
N ALA A 69 13.01 2.75 4.35
CA ALA A 69 12.25 1.50 4.43
C ALA A 69 12.58 0.57 3.25
N SER A 70 12.63 1.11 2.02
CA SER A 70 13.04 0.35 0.84
C SER A 70 14.42 -0.29 1.00
N GLY A 71 15.37 0.42 1.62
CA GLY A 71 16.71 -0.08 1.94
C GLY A 71 16.69 -1.30 2.84
N SER A 72 15.93 -1.26 3.94
CA SER A 72 15.77 -2.38 4.87
C SER A 72 15.11 -3.59 4.21
N ILE A 73 14.02 -3.40 3.48
CA ILE A 73 13.33 -4.49 2.77
C ILE A 73 14.24 -5.09 1.70
N THR A 74 14.93 -4.26 0.92
CA THR A 74 15.80 -4.74 -0.17
C THR A 74 16.91 -5.65 0.33
N LYS A 75 17.48 -5.36 1.50
CA LYS A 75 18.54 -6.18 2.10
C LYS A 75 18.01 -7.49 2.67
N SER A 76 16.72 -7.57 2.99
CA SER A 76 16.11 -8.68 3.72
C SER A 76 15.28 -9.61 2.82
N ARG A 77 14.81 -9.11 1.68
CA ARG A 77 13.85 -9.80 0.80
C ARG A 77 14.44 -11.03 0.11
N ASN A 78 13.55 -11.95 -0.26
CA ASN A 78 13.85 -12.97 -1.26
C ASN A 78 13.82 -12.36 -2.67
N VAL A 79 14.99 -12.14 -3.26
CA VAL A 79 15.14 -11.55 -4.61
C VAL A 79 14.45 -12.33 -5.74
N ASN A 80 14.05 -13.58 -5.51
CA ASN A 80 13.34 -14.37 -6.51
C ASN A 80 11.88 -13.96 -6.62
N THR A 81 11.19 -13.69 -5.51
CA THR A 81 9.73 -13.47 -5.48
C THR A 81 9.31 -12.10 -4.96
N GLN A 82 10.19 -11.37 -4.28
CA GLN A 82 9.83 -10.12 -3.61
C GLN A 82 10.47 -8.93 -4.30
N ALA A 83 9.66 -8.04 -4.85
CA ALA A 83 10.02 -6.75 -5.43
C ALA A 83 9.78 -5.61 -4.43
N VAL A 84 10.47 -4.48 -4.61
CA VAL A 84 10.30 -3.28 -3.76
C VAL A 84 10.17 -2.05 -4.65
N PHE A 85 9.18 -1.22 -4.38
CA PHE A 85 8.95 0.08 -5.03
C PHE A 85 8.99 1.20 -3.99
N SER A 86 9.91 2.16 -4.14
CA SER A 86 9.98 3.32 -3.24
C SER A 86 9.21 4.53 -3.76
N LEU A 87 8.27 5.01 -2.96
CA LEU A 87 7.62 6.29 -3.16
C LEU A 87 8.58 7.43 -2.79
N LYS A 88 8.28 8.63 -3.29
CA LYS A 88 8.96 9.85 -2.87
C LYS A 88 7.94 10.80 -2.26
N GLY A 89 7.83 10.73 -0.93
CA GLY A 89 6.86 11.51 -0.18
C GLY A 89 5.43 11.02 -0.39
N LYS A 90 4.46 11.87 0.01
CA LYS A 90 3.04 11.52 -0.01
C LYS A 90 2.51 11.46 -1.44
N PRO A 91 1.85 10.36 -1.85
CA PRO A 91 1.19 10.29 -3.15
C PRO A 91 0.16 11.41 -3.33
N LEU A 92 -0.09 11.81 -4.57
CA LEU A 92 -1.13 12.79 -4.87
C LEU A 92 -2.50 12.21 -4.48
N ASN A 93 -3.33 12.97 -3.76
CA ASN A 93 -4.73 12.59 -3.55
C ASN A 93 -5.41 12.51 -4.92
N SER A 94 -5.73 11.29 -5.32
CA SER A 94 -6.26 11.00 -6.64
C SER A 94 -7.79 11.06 -6.71
N TYR A 95 -8.45 11.30 -5.57
CA TYR A 95 -9.90 11.44 -5.50
C TYR A 95 -10.42 12.58 -6.38
N GLY A 96 -11.38 12.26 -7.26
CA GLY A 96 -11.98 13.22 -8.18
C GLY A 96 -11.06 13.70 -9.32
N LEU A 97 -9.81 13.19 -9.40
CA LEU A 97 -8.93 13.46 -10.52
C LEU A 97 -9.25 12.56 -11.71
N SER A 98 -9.10 13.12 -12.92
CA SER A 98 -9.21 12.33 -14.14
C SER A 98 -8.01 11.40 -14.31
N LYS A 99 -8.19 10.29 -15.03
CA LYS A 99 -7.10 9.36 -15.39
C LYS A 99 -5.91 10.08 -16.03
N LYS A 100 -6.16 11.13 -16.81
CA LYS A 100 -5.11 11.94 -17.45
C LYS A 100 -4.11 12.50 -16.44
N ILE A 101 -4.58 13.14 -15.37
CA ILE A 101 -3.73 13.77 -14.36
C ILE A 101 -2.90 12.70 -13.63
N VAL A 102 -3.50 11.55 -13.38
CA VAL A 102 -2.82 10.40 -12.77
C VAL A 102 -1.73 9.83 -13.69
N TYR A 103 -1.95 9.77 -15.00
CA TYR A 103 -0.93 9.34 -15.96
C TYR A 103 0.22 10.34 -16.12
N GLU A 104 -0.05 11.63 -15.93
CA GLU A 104 0.96 12.70 -15.97
C GLU A 104 1.80 12.73 -14.68
N ASN A 105 1.26 12.23 -13.57
CA ASN A 105 2.00 12.08 -12.33
C ASN A 105 3.06 10.97 -12.45
N GLU A 106 4.31 11.32 -12.20
CA GLU A 106 5.45 10.40 -12.34
C GLU A 106 5.36 9.20 -11.39
N GLU A 107 4.99 9.40 -10.12
CA GLU A 107 4.88 8.32 -9.13
C GLU A 107 3.86 7.27 -9.56
N PHE A 108 2.66 7.71 -9.94
CA PHE A 108 1.62 6.80 -10.40
C PHE A 108 1.93 6.17 -11.74
N ASN A 109 2.59 6.88 -12.65
CA ASN A 109 3.04 6.30 -13.92
C ASN A 109 4.04 5.16 -13.69
N LEU A 110 5.05 5.39 -12.86
CA LEU A 110 6.07 4.40 -12.51
C LEU A 110 5.49 3.21 -11.74
N LEU A 111 4.52 3.44 -10.85
CA LEU A 111 3.84 2.38 -10.10
C LEU A 111 2.96 1.51 -11.03
N GLN A 112 2.19 2.14 -11.92
CA GLN A 112 1.38 1.41 -12.90
C GLN A 112 2.24 0.55 -13.83
N ALA A 113 3.37 1.11 -14.29
CA ALA A 113 4.33 0.38 -15.10
C ALA A 113 4.97 -0.77 -14.31
N ALA A 114 5.32 -0.55 -13.03
CA ALA A 114 5.87 -1.60 -12.17
C ALA A 114 4.90 -2.77 -11.99
N LEU A 115 3.62 -2.49 -11.78
CA LEU A 115 2.55 -3.49 -11.60
C LEU A 115 2.04 -4.08 -12.93
N ASN A 116 2.31 -3.42 -14.05
CA ASN A 116 1.78 -3.74 -15.37
C ASN A 116 0.24 -3.70 -15.46
N ILE A 117 -0.37 -2.64 -14.90
CA ILE A 117 -1.84 -2.52 -14.78
C ILE A 117 -2.48 -1.47 -15.69
N GLU A 118 -1.72 -0.83 -16.59
CA GLU A 118 -2.20 0.31 -17.41
C GLU A 118 -3.46 -0.02 -18.24
N ASP A 119 -3.54 -1.24 -18.76
CA ASP A 119 -4.63 -1.74 -19.60
C ASP A 119 -5.63 -2.62 -18.83
N GLY A 120 -5.46 -2.79 -17.53
CA GLY A 120 -6.22 -3.71 -16.68
C GLY A 120 -5.30 -4.67 -15.92
N ILE A 121 -5.89 -5.54 -15.11
CA ILE A 121 -5.14 -6.45 -14.22
C ILE A 121 -4.82 -7.83 -14.84
N GLU A 122 -5.24 -8.10 -16.08
CA GLU A 122 -5.02 -9.39 -16.74
C GLU A 122 -3.54 -9.79 -16.82
N ASN A 123 -2.66 -8.79 -16.95
CA ASN A 123 -1.21 -8.98 -17.00
C ASN A 123 -0.52 -8.51 -15.72
N LEU A 124 -1.23 -8.55 -14.58
CA LEU A 124 -0.71 -8.15 -13.28
C LEU A 124 0.62 -8.86 -13.01
N ARG A 125 1.62 -8.07 -12.62
CA ARG A 125 2.99 -8.55 -12.55
C ARG A 125 3.33 -9.31 -11.27
N TYR A 126 2.64 -9.01 -10.18
CA TYR A 126 2.86 -9.64 -8.87
C TYR A 126 1.52 -10.06 -8.28
N ASN A 127 1.46 -11.24 -7.69
CA ASN A 127 0.24 -11.75 -7.10
C ASN A 127 -0.16 -10.96 -5.84
N ASN A 128 0.81 -10.51 -5.06
CA ASN A 128 0.58 -9.71 -3.86
C ASN A 128 1.14 -8.30 -4.04
N ILE A 129 0.35 -7.30 -3.70
CA ILE A 129 0.74 -5.89 -3.61
C ILE A 129 0.62 -5.51 -2.14
N VAL A 130 1.74 -5.21 -1.51
CA VAL A 130 1.81 -4.98 -0.07
C VAL A 130 2.23 -3.54 0.19
N ILE A 131 1.36 -2.76 0.84
CA ILE A 131 1.68 -1.42 1.33
C ILE A 131 2.46 -1.56 2.64
N ALA A 132 3.75 -1.21 2.62
CA ALA A 132 4.65 -1.27 3.75
C ALA A 132 5.04 0.16 4.18
N THR A 133 4.21 0.74 5.04
CA THR A 133 4.39 2.09 5.61
C THR A 133 4.66 2.00 7.11
N ASP A 134 5.25 3.05 7.66
CA ASP A 134 5.49 3.15 9.10
C ASP A 134 4.15 3.24 9.87
N ALA A 135 4.16 2.83 11.13
CA ALA A 135 3.00 2.86 12.03
C ALA A 135 2.83 4.24 12.68
N ASP A 136 2.91 5.30 11.87
CA ASP A 136 2.78 6.68 12.28
C ASP A 136 1.72 7.43 11.44
N VAL A 137 1.52 8.71 11.75
CA VAL A 137 0.51 9.55 11.09
C VAL A 137 0.76 9.72 9.58
N ASP A 138 2.03 9.72 9.17
CA ASP A 138 2.42 9.94 7.78
C ASP A 138 2.25 8.65 6.96
N GLY A 139 2.68 7.51 7.51
CA GLY A 139 2.46 6.20 6.94
C GLY A 139 0.98 5.86 6.79
N MET A 140 0.16 6.16 7.80
CA MET A 140 -1.31 6.02 7.72
C MET A 140 -1.91 6.87 6.60
N HIS A 141 -1.42 8.09 6.41
CA HIS A 141 -1.89 8.96 5.32
C HIS A 141 -1.48 8.42 3.95
N ILE A 142 -0.24 7.94 3.78
CA ILE A 142 0.22 7.32 2.53
C ILE A 142 -0.62 6.09 2.19
N ARG A 143 -0.90 5.24 3.20
CA ARG A 143 -1.76 4.07 3.06
C ARG A 143 -3.14 4.46 2.52
N LEU A 144 -3.77 5.49 3.08
CA LEU A 144 -5.06 6.00 2.62
C LEU A 144 -5.02 6.50 1.17
N LEU A 145 -3.96 7.24 0.79
CA LEU A 145 -3.79 7.79 -0.55
C LEU A 145 -3.59 6.68 -1.61
N LEU A 146 -2.82 5.65 -1.29
CA LEU A 146 -2.62 4.49 -2.16
C LEU A 146 -3.90 3.66 -2.31
N ILE A 147 -4.59 3.38 -1.21
CA ILE A 147 -5.87 2.67 -1.25
C ILE A 147 -6.89 3.45 -2.10
N THR A 148 -6.96 4.77 -1.94
CA THR A 148 -7.82 5.65 -2.76
C THR A 148 -7.49 5.52 -4.26
N PHE A 149 -6.19 5.51 -4.61
CA PHE A 149 -5.75 5.30 -5.99
C PHE A 149 -6.21 3.94 -6.54
N PHE A 150 -6.01 2.85 -5.79
CA PHE A 150 -6.46 1.53 -6.23
C PHE A 150 -7.99 1.46 -6.35
N LEU A 151 -8.74 1.96 -5.37
CA LEU A 151 -10.20 1.97 -5.40
C LEU A 151 -10.76 2.74 -6.60
N GLN A 152 -10.17 3.89 -6.94
CA GLN A 152 -10.70 4.74 -8.01
C GLN A 152 -10.33 4.25 -9.41
N PHE A 153 -9.10 3.77 -9.60
CA PHE A 153 -8.59 3.49 -10.95
C PHE A 153 -8.47 1.99 -11.25
N PHE A 154 -8.24 1.16 -10.23
CA PHE A 154 -7.97 -0.27 -10.35
C PHE A 154 -8.70 -1.09 -9.26
N PRO A 155 -10.03 -0.93 -9.06
CA PRO A 155 -10.75 -1.58 -7.97
C PRO A 155 -10.69 -3.12 -8.04
N GLU A 156 -10.48 -3.68 -9.23
CA GLU A 156 -10.31 -5.11 -9.43
C GLU A 156 -9.11 -5.69 -8.67
N VAL A 157 -8.04 -4.91 -8.46
CA VAL A 157 -6.89 -5.32 -7.61
C VAL A 157 -7.35 -5.69 -6.20
N ILE A 158 -8.31 -4.94 -5.66
CA ILE A 158 -8.83 -5.15 -4.31
C ILE A 158 -9.88 -6.28 -4.33
N LYS A 159 -10.77 -6.29 -5.33
CA LYS A 159 -11.81 -7.32 -5.48
C LYS A 159 -11.23 -8.73 -5.64
N GLU A 160 -10.14 -8.86 -6.39
CA GLU A 160 -9.46 -10.14 -6.61
C GLU A 160 -8.47 -10.49 -5.48
N GLY A 161 -8.38 -9.66 -4.44
CA GLY A 161 -7.60 -9.99 -3.23
C GLY A 161 -6.09 -9.85 -3.43
N HIS A 162 -5.62 -8.89 -4.23
CA HIS A 162 -4.20 -8.66 -4.45
C HIS A 162 -3.59 -7.59 -3.53
N LEU A 163 -4.40 -6.73 -2.89
CA LEU A 163 -3.91 -5.61 -2.09
C LEU A 163 -3.90 -5.94 -0.59
N TYR A 164 -2.74 -5.74 0.03
CA TYR A 164 -2.50 -6.00 1.45
C TYR A 164 -1.76 -4.84 2.10
N ILE A 165 -1.87 -4.78 3.42
CA ILE A 165 -1.08 -3.92 4.29
C ILE A 165 -0.09 -4.82 5.05
N LEU A 166 1.17 -4.42 5.11
CA LEU A 166 2.14 -5.11 5.97
C LEU A 166 1.96 -4.63 7.41
N ASP A 167 1.67 -5.57 8.30
CA ASP A 167 1.74 -5.31 9.73
C ASP A 167 3.13 -5.62 10.25
N THR A 168 3.66 -4.68 11.03
CA THR A 168 4.98 -4.80 11.66
C THR A 168 4.86 -4.65 13.16
N PRO A 169 5.76 -5.28 13.93
CA PRO A 169 5.69 -5.22 15.38
C PRO A 169 5.92 -3.79 15.87
N LEU A 170 5.15 -3.39 16.87
CA LEU A 170 5.30 -2.11 17.56
C LEU A 170 6.42 -2.17 18.60
N PHE A 171 6.65 -3.36 19.18
CA PHE A 171 7.63 -3.58 20.23
C PHE A 171 8.44 -4.84 20.02
N ARG A 172 9.66 -4.84 20.55
CA ARG A 172 10.46 -6.03 20.83
C ARG A 172 10.69 -6.11 22.32
N VAL A 173 10.34 -7.24 22.91
CA VAL A 173 10.58 -7.55 24.33
C VAL A 173 11.51 -8.75 24.39
N ARG A 174 12.69 -8.61 25.00
CA ARG A 174 13.68 -9.69 25.04
C ARG A 174 14.40 -9.81 26.36
N ASP A 175 14.89 -11.02 26.64
CA ASP A 175 15.89 -11.26 27.67
C ASP A 175 17.15 -11.90 27.03
N LYS A 176 17.97 -12.59 27.84
CA LYS A 176 19.19 -13.26 27.37
C LYS A 176 18.92 -14.52 26.53
N LYS A 177 17.72 -15.09 26.61
CA LYS A 177 17.33 -16.36 26.00
C LYS A 177 16.29 -16.18 24.90
N ASP A 178 15.23 -15.43 25.19
CA ASP A 178 14.02 -15.34 24.38
C ASP A 178 13.81 -13.91 23.85
N THR A 179 13.16 -13.80 22.69
CA THR A 179 12.83 -12.52 22.04
C THR A 179 11.43 -12.61 21.45
N HIS A 180 10.57 -11.67 21.86
CA HIS A 180 9.18 -11.57 21.44
C HIS A 180 8.95 -10.28 20.66
N TYR A 181 8.35 -10.41 19.47
CA TYR A 181 7.91 -9.28 18.66
C TYR A 181 6.41 -9.09 18.87
N CYS A 182 6.03 -7.91 19.35
CA CYS A 182 4.67 -7.61 19.82
C CYS A 182 4.02 -6.58 18.90
N TYR A 183 2.79 -6.86 18.48
CA TYR A 183 2.00 -6.06 17.53
C TYR A 183 0.93 -5.22 18.23
N SER A 184 0.76 -5.38 19.54
CA SER A 184 -0.12 -4.57 20.38
C SER A 184 0.49 -4.30 21.75
N GLU A 185 -0.04 -3.30 22.44
CA GLU A 185 0.29 -3.03 23.84
C GLU A 185 -0.04 -4.22 24.76
N GLN A 186 -1.11 -4.96 24.44
CA GLN A 186 -1.47 -6.15 25.20
C GLN A 186 -0.42 -7.25 25.02
N GLU A 187 -0.02 -7.54 23.78
CA GLU A 187 1.05 -8.51 23.50
C GLU A 187 2.36 -8.11 24.19
N ARG A 188 2.67 -6.81 24.25
CA ARG A 188 3.84 -6.30 24.99
C ARG A 188 3.73 -6.62 26.48
N LYS A 189 2.58 -6.32 27.12
CA LYS A 189 2.36 -6.61 28.55
C LYS A 189 2.47 -8.11 28.84
N ASP A 190 1.88 -8.93 27.99
CA ASP A 190 1.93 -10.40 28.12
C ASP A 190 3.36 -10.93 27.97
N ALA A 191 4.12 -10.41 27.00
CA ALA A 191 5.53 -10.76 26.81
C ALA A 191 6.39 -10.38 28.04
N ILE A 192 6.19 -9.18 28.62
CA ILE A 192 6.90 -8.75 29.83
C ILE A 192 6.61 -9.71 31.01
N ASN A 193 5.35 -10.11 31.19
CA ASN A 193 4.95 -11.03 32.26
C ASN A 193 5.46 -12.45 32.06
N SER A 194 5.67 -12.87 30.81
CA SER A 194 6.18 -14.21 30.47
C SER A 194 7.68 -14.38 30.73
N LEU A 195 8.45 -13.29 30.66
CA LEU A 195 9.90 -13.30 30.83
C LEU A 195 10.30 -13.12 32.29
N ARG A 196 11.44 -13.70 32.67
CA ARG A 196 11.97 -13.58 34.04
C ARG A 196 12.94 -12.39 34.16
N GLY A 197 12.77 -11.61 35.21
CA GLY A 197 13.65 -10.48 35.52
C GLY A 197 13.20 -9.19 34.83
N LYS A 198 14.15 -8.31 34.49
CA LYS A 198 13.87 -7.04 33.83
C LYS A 198 14.17 -7.16 32.32
N PRO A 199 13.17 -7.45 31.47
CA PRO A 199 13.39 -7.58 30.03
C PRO A 199 13.76 -6.24 29.40
N GLU A 200 14.53 -6.29 28.32
CA GLU A 200 14.78 -5.15 27.44
C GLU A 200 13.57 -4.94 26.54
N ILE A 201 13.05 -3.71 26.51
CA ILE A 201 11.90 -3.32 25.69
C ILE A 201 12.37 -2.27 24.68
N THR A 202 12.19 -2.56 23.40
CA THR A 202 12.45 -1.62 22.30
C THR A 202 11.12 -1.31 21.61
N ARG A 203 10.81 -0.02 21.40
CA ARG A 203 9.68 0.40 20.56
C ARG A 203 10.20 0.72 19.17
N PHE A 204 9.60 0.15 18.15
CA PHE A 204 9.89 0.49 16.75
C PHE A 204 9.07 1.71 16.36
N LYS A 205 9.70 2.76 15.84
CA LYS A 205 8.97 3.95 15.35
C LYS A 205 8.76 3.92 13.84
N GLY A 206 9.67 3.28 13.12
CA GLY A 206 9.58 3.16 11.67
C GLY A 206 10.28 1.91 11.15
N LEU A 207 9.94 1.52 9.92
CA LEU A 207 10.47 0.34 9.26
C LEU A 207 11.99 0.43 9.02
N GLY A 208 12.52 1.64 8.92
CA GLY A 208 13.96 1.89 8.76
C GLY A 208 14.80 1.63 10.02
N GLU A 209 14.19 1.59 11.20
CA GLU A 209 14.90 1.33 12.47
C GLU A 209 15.13 -0.16 12.73
N ILE A 210 14.38 -1.01 12.04
CA ILE A 210 14.48 -2.46 12.15
C ILE A 210 15.69 -2.93 11.34
N SER A 211 16.58 -3.67 11.98
CA SER A 211 17.75 -4.22 11.30
C SER A 211 17.36 -5.26 10.23
N PRO A 212 18.10 -5.39 9.11
CA PRO A 212 17.75 -6.37 8.06
C PRO A 212 17.64 -7.81 8.56
N ASN A 213 18.46 -8.19 9.55
CA ASN A 213 18.45 -9.51 10.16
C ASN A 213 17.17 -9.78 10.97
N GLU A 214 16.51 -8.74 11.47
CA GLU A 214 15.21 -8.87 12.12
C GLU A 214 14.08 -8.78 11.09
N PHE A 215 14.20 -7.85 10.14
CA PHE A 215 13.16 -7.59 9.14
C PHE A 215 12.86 -8.81 8.26
N VAL A 216 13.87 -9.64 7.97
CA VAL A 216 13.69 -10.89 7.20
C VAL A 216 12.61 -11.80 7.79
N HIS A 217 12.41 -11.78 9.12
CA HIS A 217 11.38 -12.56 9.79
C HIS A 217 9.98 -11.98 9.60
N PHE A 218 9.85 -10.68 9.31
CA PHE A 218 8.56 -10.00 9.13
C PHE A 218 8.05 -10.04 7.69
N ILE A 219 8.95 -10.27 6.72
CA ILE A 219 8.61 -10.47 5.30
C ILE A 219 8.89 -11.91 4.84
N GLY A 220 8.99 -12.84 5.78
CA GLY A 220 9.16 -14.26 5.54
C GLY A 220 7.83 -14.96 5.23
N LYS A 221 7.79 -16.28 5.46
CA LYS A 221 6.58 -17.09 5.28
C LYS A 221 5.46 -16.73 6.26
N ASP A 222 5.84 -16.30 7.47
CA ASP A 222 4.92 -15.97 8.56
C ASP A 222 4.60 -14.45 8.60
N MET A 223 4.74 -13.76 7.46
CA MET A 223 4.41 -12.35 7.38
C MET A 223 2.95 -12.10 7.76
N ARG A 224 2.71 -11.07 8.57
CA ARG A 224 1.35 -10.64 8.92
C ARG A 224 0.88 -9.63 7.88
N LEU A 225 -0.07 -10.06 7.05
CA LEU A 225 -0.67 -9.24 6.01
C LEU A 225 -2.14 -9.01 6.32
N ASP A 226 -2.53 -7.74 6.36
CA ASP A 226 -3.92 -7.33 6.48
C ASP A 226 -4.51 -7.11 5.09
N PRO A 227 -5.43 -7.99 4.61
CA PRO A 227 -6.04 -7.85 3.30
C PRO A 227 -6.97 -6.64 3.26
N VAL A 228 -6.84 -5.82 2.23
CA VAL A 228 -7.80 -4.73 1.97
C VAL A 228 -9.03 -5.35 1.32
N MET A 229 -10.17 -5.31 2.02
CA MET A 229 -11.42 -5.89 1.53
C MET A 229 -12.46 -4.81 1.25
N LEU A 230 -13.29 -5.05 0.23
CA LEU A 230 -14.45 -4.22 -0.04
C LEU A 230 -15.64 -4.74 0.75
N ASP A 231 -16.26 -3.86 1.51
CA ASP A 231 -17.57 -4.10 2.10
C ASP A 231 -18.63 -4.10 0.97
N LYS A 232 -19.43 -5.17 0.89
CA LYS A 232 -20.45 -5.31 -0.17
C LYS A 232 -21.62 -4.35 0.05
N ASP A 233 -21.83 -3.93 1.28
CA ASP A 233 -23.02 -3.17 1.69
C ASP A 233 -22.79 -1.66 1.69
N LYS A 234 -21.56 -1.21 1.44
CA LYS A 234 -21.20 0.22 1.44
C LYS A 234 -20.71 0.67 0.07
N PRO A 235 -21.35 1.66 -0.56
CA PRO A 235 -20.87 2.22 -1.81
C PRO A 235 -19.51 2.91 -1.61
N ILE A 236 -18.49 2.41 -2.32
CA ILE A 236 -17.11 2.94 -2.31
C ILE A 236 -17.09 4.44 -2.57
N GLN A 237 -17.94 4.91 -3.48
CA GLN A 237 -17.97 6.31 -3.89
C GLN A 237 -18.36 7.25 -2.75
N GLU A 238 -19.36 6.91 -1.94
CA GLU A 238 -19.77 7.73 -0.79
C GLU A 238 -18.69 7.77 0.29
N MET A 239 -18.03 6.63 0.54
CA MET A 239 -16.90 6.56 1.47
C MET A 239 -15.74 7.45 1.03
N LEU A 240 -15.33 7.34 -0.24
CA LEU A 240 -14.25 8.17 -0.80
C LEU A 240 -14.65 9.64 -0.82
N GLU A 241 -15.89 9.97 -1.16
CA GLU A 241 -16.38 11.35 -1.13
C GLU A 241 -16.27 11.96 0.27
N PHE A 242 -16.68 11.22 1.29
CA PHE A 242 -16.63 11.68 2.66
C PHE A 242 -15.20 11.89 3.16
N TYR A 243 -14.29 10.93 2.94
CA TYR A 243 -12.92 10.97 3.49
C TYR A 243 -11.93 11.76 2.63
N MET A 244 -12.14 11.84 1.31
CA MET A 244 -11.17 12.41 0.36
C MET A 244 -11.73 13.62 -0.41
N GLY A 245 -13.02 13.94 -0.29
CA GLY A 245 -13.70 15.03 -0.99
C GLY A 245 -13.51 16.43 -0.36
N LYS A 246 -14.45 17.33 -0.61
CA LYS A 246 -14.38 18.76 -0.20
C LYS A 246 -15.24 19.12 1.02
N ASN A 247 -15.85 18.14 1.68
CA ASN A 247 -16.71 18.26 2.86
C ASN A 247 -15.91 18.50 4.17
N THR A 248 -14.98 19.46 4.17
CA THR A 248 -14.09 19.73 5.31
C THR A 248 -14.83 19.92 6.64
N PRO A 249 -15.93 20.71 6.72
CA PRO A 249 -16.62 20.92 8.00
C PRO A 249 -17.21 19.64 8.60
N ASP A 250 -17.91 18.84 7.78
CA ASP A 250 -18.55 17.60 8.23
C ASP A 250 -17.50 16.56 8.65
N ARG A 251 -16.41 16.46 7.88
CA ARG A 251 -15.29 15.57 8.21
C ARG A 251 -14.61 15.99 9.49
N GLN A 252 -14.38 17.28 9.70
CA GLN A 252 -13.81 17.80 10.94
C GLN A 252 -14.71 17.45 12.14
N LYS A 253 -16.03 17.66 12.01
CA LYS A 253 -16.99 17.30 13.05
C LYS A 253 -16.94 15.80 13.36
N PHE A 254 -16.98 14.96 12.32
CA PHE A 254 -16.86 13.51 12.49
C PHE A 254 -15.56 13.09 13.19
N ILE A 255 -14.42 13.70 12.83
CA ILE A 255 -13.14 13.42 13.47
C ILE A 255 -13.20 13.80 14.96
N ILE A 256 -13.76 14.95 15.31
CA ILE A 256 -13.92 15.39 16.70
C ILE A 256 -14.82 14.41 17.47
N ASP A 257 -15.96 14.04 16.90
CA ASP A 257 -16.94 13.16 17.54
C ASP A 257 -16.41 11.73 17.75
N ASN A 258 -15.41 11.31 16.96
CA ASN A 258 -14.79 9.99 17.02
C ASN A 258 -13.36 10.02 17.59
N LEU A 259 -12.87 11.17 18.05
CA LEU A 259 -11.52 11.30 18.59
C LEU A 259 -11.43 10.51 19.89
N LYS A 260 -10.70 9.40 19.85
CA LYS A 260 -10.32 8.69 21.08
C LYS A 260 -9.11 9.38 21.67
N VAL A 261 -9.30 10.09 22.78
CA VAL A 261 -8.19 10.62 23.56
C VAL A 261 -7.62 9.45 24.35
N GLU A 262 -6.54 8.86 23.85
CA GLU A 262 -5.69 8.01 24.69
C GLU A 262 -5.03 8.95 25.71
N LEU A 263 -5.58 8.97 26.92
CA LEU A 263 -4.89 9.54 28.06
C LEU A 263 -3.63 8.69 28.24
N ASP A 264 -2.47 9.29 28.00
CA ASP A 264 -1.21 8.77 28.52
C ASP A 264 -1.36 8.72 30.04
N LEU A 265 -1.87 7.59 30.55
CA LEU A 265 -1.74 7.26 31.95
C LEU A 265 -0.24 7.14 32.17
N VAL A 266 0.36 8.21 32.68
CA VAL A 266 1.68 8.17 33.28
C VAL A 266 1.57 7.10 34.36
N GLU A 267 1.99 5.87 34.04
CA GLU A 267 2.17 4.84 35.04
C GLU A 267 3.28 5.38 35.95
N ASP A 268 2.88 5.93 37.09
CA ASP A 268 3.77 6.31 38.18
C ASP A 268 4.66 5.09 38.48
N ILE A 269 5.96 5.27 38.22
CA ILE A 269 7.02 4.28 38.53
C ILE A 269 7.21 4.21 40.04
#